data_AF-A0A094H447-F1
#
_entry.id   AF-A0A094H447-F1
#
_cell.length_a   1.000
_cell.length_b   1.000
_cell.length_c   1.000
_cell.angle_alpha   90.00
_cell.angle_beta   90.00
_cell.angle_gamma   90.00
#
_symmetry.space_group_name_H-M   'P 1'
#
loop_
_entity.id
_entity.type
_entity.pdbx_description
1 polymer ?
#
loop_
_entity_poly.entity_id
_entity_poly.type
_entity_poly.pdbx_seq_one_letter_code
_entity_poly.pdbx_strand_id
1 'polypeptide(L)'
;MATPADLDRVRVVALDSVDSREKRPWEAYDKAVFVKSFPRLENVVLVRGPKRAWLSNIPRAMGPVVEEREVEFLRIEEEEEKRVVKGFEAAFFGEEEALARIHCERGEDYVVARLPPVMVVSKRRVERE
;
A
#
# COMPACT_ATOMS: atom_id res chain seq x y z
N MET A 1 -12.34 17.93 8.65
CA MET A 1 -11.04 17.23 8.77
C MET A 1 -11.31 15.86 9.35
N ALA A 2 -10.64 14.82 8.85
CA ALA A 2 -10.75 13.48 9.44
C ALA A 2 -10.09 13.48 10.84
N THR A 3 -10.67 12.75 11.77
CA THR A 3 -10.18 12.49 13.12
C THR A 3 -9.54 11.12 13.20
N PRO A 4 -8.69 10.82 14.21
CA PRO A 4 -8.14 9.48 14.39
C PRO A 4 -9.21 8.37 14.45
N ALA A 5 -10.38 8.67 15.01
CA ALA A 5 -11.51 7.75 15.08
C ALA A 5 -12.12 7.40 13.71
N ASP A 6 -11.89 8.22 12.68
CA ASP A 6 -12.33 7.91 11.31
C ASP A 6 -11.53 6.74 10.71
N LEU A 7 -10.31 6.47 11.21
CA LEU A 7 -9.50 5.33 10.78
C LEU A 7 -10.12 3.98 11.23
N ASP A 8 -10.87 3.96 12.33
CA ASP A 8 -11.57 2.76 12.82
C ASP A 8 -12.66 2.27 11.86
N ARG A 9 -13.12 3.14 10.97
CA ARG A 9 -14.16 2.83 9.99
C ARG A 9 -13.56 2.29 8.69
N VAL A 10 -12.28 2.49 8.46
CA VAL A 10 -11.60 2.03 7.24
C VAL A 10 -11.48 0.52 7.29
N ARG A 11 -11.99 -0.14 6.25
CA ARG A 11 -11.92 -1.60 6.04
C ARG A 11 -10.99 -1.99 4.91
N VAL A 12 -10.81 -1.12 3.94
CA VAL A 12 -9.99 -1.38 2.76
C VAL A 12 -9.14 -0.15 2.48
N VAL A 13 -7.87 -0.37 2.22
CA VAL A 13 -6.93 0.66 1.77
C VAL A 13 -6.39 0.28 0.40
N ALA A 14 -6.31 1.26 -0.49
CA ALA A 14 -5.66 1.11 -1.78
C ALA A 14 -4.33 1.86 -1.76
N LEU A 15 -3.25 1.16 -2.09
CA LEU A 15 -1.89 1.68 -2.14
C LEU A 15 -1.36 1.52 -3.55
N ASP A 16 -0.70 2.54 -4.10
CA ASP A 16 0.01 2.37 -5.36
C ASP A 16 1.09 1.28 -5.21
N SER A 17 1.09 0.31 -6.12
CA SER A 17 2.07 -0.77 -6.14
C SER A 17 3.34 -0.29 -6.83
N VAL A 18 4.33 0.09 -6.03
CA VAL A 18 5.66 0.50 -6.49
C VAL A 18 6.57 -0.74 -6.59
N ASP A 19 7.51 -0.77 -7.54
CA ASP A 19 8.56 -1.80 -7.55
C ASP A 19 9.40 -1.64 -6.28
N SER A 20 9.59 -2.71 -5.50
CA SER A 20 10.39 -2.67 -4.26
C SER A 20 11.85 -2.26 -4.47
N ARG A 21 12.33 -2.28 -5.73
CA ARG A 21 13.66 -1.80 -6.13
C ARG A 21 13.70 -0.30 -6.43
N GLU A 22 12.54 0.33 -6.64
CA GLU A 22 12.41 1.77 -6.84
C GLU A 22 11.98 2.41 -5.50
N LYS A 23 12.93 2.56 -4.56
CA LYS A 23 12.69 3.29 -3.30
C LYS A 23 12.25 4.72 -3.62
N ARG A 24 10.96 5.03 -3.49
CA ARG A 24 10.49 6.42 -3.49
C ARG A 24 10.88 7.08 -2.17
N PRO A 25 11.47 8.29 -2.18
CA PRO A 25 11.85 9.00 -0.95
C PRO A 25 10.72 9.23 0.05
N TRP A 26 9.45 9.18 -0.39
CA TRP A 26 8.26 9.41 0.43
C TRP A 26 7.49 8.12 0.82
N GLU A 27 7.89 6.94 0.31
CA GLU A 27 7.47 5.64 0.87
C GLU A 27 8.23 5.33 2.18
N ALA A 28 8.64 6.37 2.90
CA ALA A 28 9.29 6.30 4.20
C ALA A 28 8.34 5.83 5.33
N TYR A 29 7.14 5.37 4.97
CA TYR A 29 6.23 4.76 5.93
C TYR A 29 6.51 3.26 6.02
N ASP A 30 6.67 2.77 7.25
CA ASP A 30 6.68 1.34 7.51
C ASP A 30 5.27 0.80 7.25
N LYS A 31 5.14 -0.20 6.37
CA LYS A 31 3.89 -0.91 6.09
C LYS A 31 3.33 -1.52 7.37
N ALA A 32 4.20 -2.02 8.23
CA ALA A 32 3.88 -2.48 9.58
C ALA A 32 3.09 -1.42 10.38
N VAL A 33 3.65 -0.21 10.49
CA VAL A 33 3.04 0.92 11.21
C VAL A 33 1.77 1.41 10.50
N PHE A 34 1.79 1.45 9.17
CA PHE A 34 0.64 1.85 8.37
C PHE A 34 -0.56 0.92 8.61
N VAL A 35 -0.37 -0.40 8.51
CA VAL A 35 -1.43 -1.39 8.76
C VAL A 35 -1.96 -1.27 10.19
N LYS A 36 -1.08 -1.07 11.19
CA LYS A 36 -1.47 -0.85 12.59
C LYS A 36 -2.33 0.39 12.82
N SER A 37 -2.23 1.38 11.93
CA SER A 37 -3.02 2.61 12.03
C SER A 37 -4.51 2.40 11.71
N PHE A 38 -4.89 1.23 11.18
CA PHE A 38 -6.26 0.88 10.82
C PHE A 38 -6.72 -0.38 11.59
N PRO A 39 -7.28 -0.25 12.81
CA PRO A 39 -7.57 -1.38 13.69
C PRO A 39 -8.56 -2.41 13.13
N ARG A 40 -9.36 -2.02 12.13
CA ARG A 40 -10.38 -2.86 11.50
C ARG A 40 -10.09 -3.10 10.02
N LEU A 41 -8.84 -3.00 9.60
CA LEU A 41 -8.47 -3.24 8.22
C LEU A 41 -8.71 -4.71 7.83
N GLU A 42 -9.55 -4.92 6.83
CA GLU A 42 -9.92 -6.23 6.31
C GLU A 42 -9.16 -6.58 5.03
N ASN A 43 -8.75 -5.58 4.23
CA ASN A 43 -7.99 -5.82 2.98
C ASN A 43 -7.02 -4.68 2.66
N VAL A 44 -5.90 -5.04 2.02
CA VAL A 44 -4.96 -4.12 1.37
C VAL A 44 -5.02 -4.37 -0.14
N VAL A 45 -5.21 -3.31 -0.93
CA VAL A 45 -5.24 -3.39 -2.39
C VAL A 45 -4.03 -2.67 -2.97
N LEU A 46 -3.16 -3.40 -3.63
CA LEU A 46 -2.01 -2.86 -4.34
C LEU A 46 -2.40 -2.52 -5.77
N VAL A 47 -2.38 -1.24 -6.13
CA VAL A 47 -2.82 -0.70 -7.41
C VAL A 47 -1.63 -0.49 -8.34
N ARG A 48 -1.51 -1.32 -9.37
CA ARG A 48 -0.48 -1.22 -10.42
C ARG A 48 -0.86 -0.16 -11.45
N GLY A 49 0.05 0.77 -11.73
CA GLY A 49 -0.07 1.67 -12.88
C GLY A 49 0.21 0.95 -14.22
N PRO A 50 -0.28 1.49 -15.35
CA PRO A 50 -0.08 0.89 -16.67
C PRO A 50 1.38 1.02 -17.13
N LYS A 51 2.19 -0.03 -16.91
CA LYS A 51 3.63 -0.15 -17.26
C LYS A 51 4.55 0.93 -16.66
N ARG A 52 5.86 0.62 -16.60
CA ARG A 52 6.97 1.42 -16.01
C ARG A 52 6.97 2.93 -16.29
N ALA A 53 6.29 3.39 -17.34
CA ALA A 53 6.20 4.81 -17.70
C ALA A 53 5.23 5.65 -16.85
N TRP A 54 4.35 5.02 -16.06
CA TRP A 54 3.44 5.78 -15.20
C TRP A 54 4.16 6.51 -14.06
N LEU A 55 5.30 5.97 -13.59
CA LEU A 55 6.08 6.57 -12.51
C LEU A 55 7.02 7.69 -12.97
N SER A 56 7.35 7.79 -14.27
CA SER A 56 8.20 8.84 -14.82
C SER A 56 7.46 10.14 -15.16
N ASN A 57 6.12 10.12 -15.17
CA ASN A 57 5.29 11.24 -15.64
C ASN A 57 4.18 11.66 -14.66
N ILE A 58 4.25 11.32 -13.37
CA ILE A 58 3.44 12.05 -12.38
C ILE A 58 4.05 13.45 -12.30
N PRO A 59 3.35 14.53 -12.73
CA PRO A 59 3.86 15.88 -12.54
C PRO A 59 4.12 16.05 -11.05
N ARG A 60 5.28 16.61 -10.68
CA ARG A 60 5.70 16.96 -9.31
C ARG A 60 4.78 17.99 -8.63
N ALA A 61 3.57 18.21 -9.14
CA ALA A 61 2.57 19.07 -8.56
C ALA A 61 1.95 18.36 -7.36
N MET A 62 2.44 18.72 -6.16
CA MET A 62 1.80 18.47 -4.87
C MET A 62 0.45 19.19 -4.81
N GLY A 63 -0.53 18.71 -5.54
CA GLY A 63 -1.91 19.18 -5.51
C GLY A 63 -2.85 18.02 -5.86
N PRO A 64 -4.10 18.01 -5.37
CA PRO A 64 -5.07 17.00 -5.72
C PRO A 64 -5.39 17.13 -7.22
N VAL A 65 -4.69 16.38 -8.06
CA VAL A 65 -5.15 16.13 -9.43
C VAL A 65 -6.32 15.18 -9.29
N VAL A 66 -7.53 15.74 -9.20
CA VAL A 66 -8.75 14.98 -9.38
C VAL A 66 -8.71 14.50 -10.83
N GLU A 67 -8.31 13.24 -11.05
CA GLU A 67 -8.44 12.63 -12.38
C GLU A 67 -9.95 12.55 -12.68
N GLU A 68 -10.51 13.53 -13.38
CA GLU A 68 -11.92 13.60 -13.81
C GLU A 68 -12.31 12.49 -14.82
N ARG A 69 -11.47 11.46 -15.01
CA ARG A 69 -11.64 10.44 -16.05
C ARG A 69 -11.96 9.09 -15.42
N GLU A 70 -12.87 8.35 -16.04
CA GLU A 70 -13.23 7.01 -15.61
C GLU A 70 -12.01 6.08 -15.63
N VAL A 71 -11.85 5.36 -14.53
CA VAL A 71 -10.75 4.42 -14.30
C VAL A 71 -11.36 3.03 -14.06
N GLU A 72 -10.77 2.04 -14.71
CA GLU A 72 -11.12 0.63 -14.51
C GLU A 72 -10.01 -0.07 -13.71
N PHE A 73 -10.42 -0.88 -12.73
CA PHE A 73 -9.54 -1.76 -11.97
C PHE A 73 -9.67 -3.18 -12.49
N LEU A 74 -8.60 -3.70 -13.07
CA LEU A 74 -8.55 -5.01 -13.68
C LEU A 74 -7.73 -5.98 -12.82
N ARG A 75 -8.11 -7.25 -12.80
CA ARG A 75 -7.23 -8.30 -12.26
C ARG A 75 -5.97 -8.39 -13.11
N ILE A 76 -4.86 -8.73 -12.46
CA ILE A 76 -3.59 -8.98 -13.14
C ILE A 76 -3.33 -10.49 -13.24
N GLU A 77 -2.31 -10.86 -14.01
CA GLU A 77 -1.88 -12.25 -14.14
C GLU A 77 -1.50 -12.84 -12.78
N GLU A 78 -1.92 -14.08 -12.50
CA GLU A 78 -1.80 -14.72 -11.19
C GLU A 78 -0.33 -14.80 -10.70
N GLU A 79 0.60 -15.10 -11.60
CA GLU A 79 2.04 -15.14 -11.26
C GLU A 79 2.60 -13.76 -10.93
N GLU A 80 2.12 -12.72 -11.61
CA GLU A 80 2.48 -11.34 -11.27
C GLU A 80 1.90 -10.97 -9.90
N GLU A 81 0.62 -11.25 -9.66
CA GLU A 81 -0.04 -11.04 -8.36
C GLU A 81 0.74 -11.68 -7.22
N LYS A 82 1.03 -12.98 -7.30
CA LYS A 82 1.82 -13.71 -6.29
C LYS A 82 3.16 -13.05 -6.02
N ARG A 83 3.87 -12.63 -7.07
CA ARG A 83 5.18 -11.98 -6.94
C ARG A 83 5.07 -10.65 -6.19
N VAL A 84 4.04 -9.85 -6.50
CA VAL A 84 3.82 -8.54 -5.86
C VAL A 84 3.41 -8.71 -4.41
N VAL A 85 2.44 -9.59 -4.13
CA VAL A 85 1.98 -9.91 -2.77
C VAL A 85 3.15 -10.37 -1.92
N LYS A 86 3.93 -11.35 -2.40
CA LYS A 86 5.10 -11.86 -1.66
C LYS A 86 6.13 -10.77 -1.35
N GLY A 87 6.32 -9.82 -2.27
CA GLY A 87 7.21 -8.67 -2.03
C GLY A 87 6.71 -7.76 -0.93
N PHE A 88 5.40 -7.51 -0.88
CA PHE A 88 4.77 -6.71 0.16
C PHE A 88 4.78 -7.42 1.52
N GLU A 89 4.43 -8.72 1.55
CA GLU A 89 4.48 -9.56 2.75
C GLU A 89 5.88 -9.59 3.36
N ALA A 90 6.91 -9.84 2.53
CA ALA A 90 8.29 -9.88 3.00
C ALA A 90 8.73 -8.55 3.62
N ALA A 91 8.34 -7.42 3.02
CA ALA A 91 8.63 -6.10 3.58
C ALA A 91 7.88 -5.89 4.90
N PHE A 92 6.58 -6.19 4.95
CA PHE A 92 5.76 -6.05 6.16
C PHE A 92 6.31 -6.88 7.33
N PHE A 93 6.61 -8.15 7.11
CA PHE A 93 7.10 -9.02 8.18
C PHE A 93 8.51 -8.66 8.63
N GLY A 94 9.38 -8.23 7.72
CA GLY A 94 10.71 -7.73 8.07
C GLY A 94 10.64 -6.46 8.93
N GLU A 95 9.72 -5.54 8.60
CA GLU A 95 9.47 -4.34 9.40
C GLU A 95 8.85 -4.68 10.78
N GLU A 96 7.89 -5.62 10.85
CA GLU A 96 7.30 -6.07 12.13
C GLU A 96 8.35 -6.70 13.05
N GLU A 97 9.24 -7.54 12.51
CA GLU A 97 10.33 -8.15 13.28
C GLU A 97 11.29 -7.08 13.83
N ALA A 98 11.67 -6.11 13.00
CA ALA A 98 12.55 -5.02 13.41
C ALA A 98 11.91 -4.17 14.53
N LEU A 99 10.63 -3.82 14.39
CA LEU A 99 9.90 -3.07 15.41
C LEU A 99 9.74 -3.86 16.71
N ALA A 100 9.40 -5.15 16.63
CA ALA A 100 9.29 -6.02 17.80
C ALA A 100 10.61 -6.07 18.58
N ARG A 101 11.73 -6.18 17.86
CA ARG A 101 13.06 -6.18 18.46
C ARG A 101 13.39 -4.86 19.16
N ILE A 102 13.09 -3.73 18.52
CA ILE A 102 13.33 -2.40 19.10
C ILE A 102 12.57 -2.21 20.42
N HIS A 103 11.28 -2.60 20.47
CA HIS A 103 10.49 -2.49 21.69
C HIS A 103 10.98 -3.46 22.78
N CYS A 104 11.34 -4.70 22.41
CA CYS A 104 11.92 -5.68 23.34
C CYS A 104 13.24 -5.17 23.97
N GLU A 105 14.13 -4.58 23.18
CA GLU A 105 15.39 -4.00 23.66
C GLU A 105 15.16 -2.81 24.61
N ARG A 106 13.99 -2.16 24.55
CA ARG A 106 13.57 -1.08 25.45
C ARG A 106 12.81 -1.56 26.69
N GLY A 107 12.54 -2.87 26.79
CA GLY A 107 11.71 -3.44 27.86
C GLY A 107 10.23 -3.08 27.74
N GLU A 108 9.76 -2.76 26.53
CA GLU A 108 8.38 -2.42 26.24
C GLU A 108 7.62 -3.61 25.65
N ASP A 109 6.35 -3.73 25.99
CA ASP A 109 5.46 -4.70 25.34
C ASP A 109 5.19 -4.29 23.89
N TYR A 110 5.26 -5.26 22.98
CA TYR A 110 4.98 -5.04 21.56
C TYR A 110 3.83 -5.91 21.07
N VAL A 111 2.82 -5.26 20.51
CA VAL A 111 1.68 -5.94 19.87
C VAL A 111 1.97 -6.10 18.38
N VAL A 112 2.15 -7.35 17.95
CA VAL A 112 2.38 -7.71 16.55
C VAL A 112 1.09 -7.50 15.74
N ALA A 113 1.19 -6.87 14.58
CA ALA A 113 0.07 -6.77 13.66
C ALA A 113 -0.11 -8.04 12.85
N ARG A 114 -1.38 -8.34 12.53
CA ARG A 114 -1.71 -9.29 11.49
C ARG A 114 -1.82 -8.54 10.17
N LEU A 115 -1.17 -9.06 9.14
CA LEU A 115 -1.35 -8.57 7.78
C LEU A 115 -2.71 -9.06 7.26
N PRO A 116 -3.64 -8.17 6.89
CA PRO A 116 -4.87 -8.57 6.21
C PRO A 116 -4.57 -9.10 4.80
N PRO A 117 -5.50 -9.82 4.16
CA PRO A 117 -5.36 -10.22 2.76
C PRO A 117 -4.91 -9.06 1.85
N VAL A 118 -3.92 -9.35 1.02
CA VAL A 118 -3.35 -8.40 0.05
C VAL A 118 -3.81 -8.82 -1.34
N MET A 119 -4.49 -7.90 -2.04
CA MET A 119 -4.94 -8.08 -3.42
C MET A 119 -4.16 -7.17 -4.34
N VAL A 120 -4.07 -7.52 -5.62
CA VAL A 120 -3.40 -6.68 -6.63
C VAL A 120 -4.33 -6.42 -7.81
N VAL A 121 -4.44 -5.15 -8.17
CA VAL A 121 -5.25 -4.71 -9.32
C VAL A 121 -4.42 -3.80 -10.21
N SER A 122 -4.70 -3.81 -11.51
CA SER A 122 -4.16 -2.83 -12.46
C SER A 122 -5.15 -1.71 -12.68
N LYS A 123 -4.65 -0.47 -12.69
CA LYS A 123 -5.39 0.75 -12.98
C LYS A 123 -5.27 1.07 -14.47
N ARG A 124 -6.38 1.06 -15.20
CA ARG A 124 -6.43 1.46 -16.62
C ARG A 124 -7.35 2.66 -16.80
N ARG A 125 -6.97 3.59 -17.69
CA ARG A 125 -7.84 4.69 -18.11
C ARG A 125 -8.83 4.19 -19.16
N VAL A 126 -10.10 4.54 -18.98
CA VAL A 126 -11.14 4.32 -20.00
C VAL A 126 -11.07 5.48 -20.98
N GLU A 127 -10.73 5.20 -22.23
CA GLU A 127 -10.89 6.16 -23.33
C GLU A 127 -12.31 6.00 -23.87
N ARG A 128 -13.16 7.01 -23.68
CA ARG A 128 -14.42 7.11 -24.41
C ARG A 128 -14.13 7.82 -25.73
N GLU A 129 -14.57 7.22 -26.85
CA GLU A 129 -14.55 7.82 -28.19
C GLU A 129 -15.38 9.11 -28.26
#